data_AF-T0ZEK3-F1
#
_entry.id   AF-T0ZEK3-F1
#
_cell.length_a   1.000
_cell.length_b   1.000
_cell.length_c   1.000
_cell.angle_alpha   90.00
_cell.angle_beta   90.00
_cell.angle_gamma   90.00
#
_symmetry.space_group_name_H-M   'P 1'
#
loop_
_entity.id
_entity.type
_entity.pdbx_description
1 polymer ?
#
loop_
_entity_poly.entity_id
_entity_poly.type
_entity_poly.pdbx_seq_one_letter_code
_entity_poly.pdbx_strand_id
1 'polypeptide(L)'
;ALIGALPGAPAVELVPIATAGDLQTEVPLWAVAGRAFFTKELDRALLEDRVDLAVHSLKDLPTELEPGLALAAVLEREDPRDALVGRDGRALTVLPAGARVGTSSLRRRAFIARLRPDIQLRELRGNVPTRLERLERGDYDAIVLAAAGLKRLGLESRITERLDPADFSASGLARHDRRVHPRGRCGNRALARAARSRRDAARDGRRTGAAAAHPGGLSGSARRAGAP
;
A
#
# COMPACT_ATOMS: atom_id res chain seq x y z
N ALA A 1 18.98 -3.12 2.38
CA ALA A 1 17.77 -2.26 2.49
C ALA A 1 18.08 -0.89 1.87
N LEU A 2 17.12 -0.21 1.24
CA LEU A 2 17.38 1.02 0.44
C LEU A 2 18.21 2.09 1.15
N ILE A 3 17.99 2.35 2.45
CA ILE A 3 18.76 3.36 3.20
C ILE A 3 20.21 2.92 3.40
N GLY A 4 20.44 1.68 3.84
CA GLY A 4 21.80 1.12 4.00
C GLY A 4 22.52 0.78 2.69
N ALA A 5 21.93 1.10 1.53
CA ALA A 5 22.57 1.02 0.22
C ALA A 5 23.05 2.40 -0.28
N LEU A 6 22.75 3.49 0.44
CA LEU A 6 23.21 4.83 0.10
C LEU A 6 24.64 5.04 0.62
N PRO A 7 25.57 5.60 -0.19
CA PRO A 7 26.91 5.95 0.27
C PRO A 7 26.88 6.90 1.47
N GLY A 8 27.61 6.56 2.54
CA GLY A 8 27.67 7.37 3.76
C GLY A 8 26.41 7.35 4.63
N ALA A 9 25.43 6.49 4.37
CA ALA A 9 24.29 6.33 5.26
C ALA A 9 24.69 5.75 6.63
N PRO A 10 24.02 6.16 7.73
CA PRO A 10 24.24 5.59 9.05
C PRO A 10 23.85 4.10 9.08
N ALA A 11 24.36 3.36 10.06
CA ALA A 11 23.93 1.99 10.32
C ALA A 11 22.41 1.92 10.52
N VAL A 12 21.77 0.91 9.92
CA VAL A 12 20.31 0.83 9.83
C VAL A 12 19.77 -0.42 10.52
N GLU A 13 19.02 -0.22 11.60
CA GLU A 13 18.25 -1.27 12.26
C GLU A 13 16.86 -1.45 11.61
N LEU A 14 16.31 -2.66 11.71
CA LEU A 14 14.93 -2.99 11.34
C LEU A 14 14.14 -3.37 12.59
N VAL A 15 13.25 -2.49 13.03
CA VAL A 15 12.35 -2.71 14.17
C VAL A 15 10.97 -3.10 13.64
N PRO A 16 10.59 -4.39 13.64
CA PRO A 16 9.26 -4.81 13.23
C PRO A 16 8.21 -4.37 14.27
N ILE A 17 7.10 -3.81 13.80
CA ILE A 17 5.99 -3.38 14.65
C ILE A 17 4.70 -3.98 14.11
N ALA A 18 4.06 -4.84 14.91
CA ALA A 18 2.73 -5.37 14.59
C ALA A 18 1.64 -4.32 14.91
N THR A 19 0.70 -4.13 13.99
CA THR A 19 -0.43 -3.19 14.15
C THR A 19 -1.71 -3.91 14.53
N ALA A 20 -2.68 -3.19 15.10
CA ALA A 20 -4.00 -3.76 15.38
C ALA A 20 -4.66 -4.33 14.10
N GLY A 21 -4.45 -3.69 12.94
CA GLY A 21 -4.96 -4.14 11.65
C GLY A 21 -4.30 -5.38 11.06
N ASP A 22 -3.09 -5.74 11.50
CA ASP A 22 -2.46 -7.02 11.15
C ASP A 22 -3.09 -8.18 11.94
N LEU A 23 -3.48 -7.93 13.19
CA LEU A 23 -4.03 -8.94 14.11
C LEU A 23 -5.53 -9.15 13.94
N GLN A 24 -6.29 -8.10 13.57
CA GLN A 24 -7.75 -8.14 13.48
C GLN A 24 -8.23 -8.41 12.05
N THR A 25 -8.23 -9.68 11.65
CA THR A 25 -8.70 -10.14 10.33
C THR A 25 -10.23 -10.15 10.19
N GLU A 26 -10.95 -10.42 11.28
CA GLU A 26 -12.39 -10.71 11.26
C GLU A 26 -13.29 -9.46 11.13
N VAL A 27 -12.82 -8.29 11.58
CA VAL A 27 -13.63 -7.06 11.54
C VAL A 27 -13.58 -6.46 10.12
N PRO A 28 -14.70 -6.30 9.39
CA PRO A 28 -14.71 -5.76 8.02
C PRO A 28 -14.07 -4.38 7.93
N LEU A 29 -13.26 -4.13 6.89
CA LEU A 29 -12.43 -2.92 6.81
C LEU A 29 -13.25 -1.61 6.83
N TRP A 30 -14.46 -1.64 6.26
CA TRP A 30 -15.39 -0.52 6.28
C TRP A 30 -15.95 -0.21 7.68
N ALA A 31 -16.05 -1.21 8.56
CA ALA A 31 -16.51 -1.06 9.95
C ALA A 31 -15.43 -0.44 10.87
N VAL A 32 -14.19 -0.31 10.38
CA VAL A 32 -13.05 0.29 11.09
C VAL A 32 -12.62 1.63 10.47
N ALA A 33 -13.37 2.13 9.48
CA ALA A 33 -13.06 3.36 8.78
C ALA A 33 -12.94 4.57 9.75
N GLY A 34 -11.90 5.38 9.56
CA GLY A 34 -11.65 6.58 10.37
C GLY A 34 -10.70 6.39 11.57
N ARG A 35 -10.29 5.16 11.91
CA ARG A 35 -9.22 4.92 12.90
C ARG A 35 -7.88 4.70 12.20
N ALA A 36 -6.79 5.12 12.85
CA ALA A 36 -5.39 4.91 12.47
C ALA A 36 -4.93 3.43 12.54
N PHE A 37 -5.72 2.52 11.96
CA PHE A 37 -5.72 1.08 12.26
C PHE A 37 -4.45 0.32 11.85
N PHE A 38 -3.68 0.88 10.92
CA PHE A 38 -2.37 0.38 10.46
C PHE A 38 -1.23 1.37 10.73
N THR A 39 -1.49 2.47 11.44
CA THR A 39 -0.48 3.53 11.68
C THR A 39 -0.28 3.84 13.15
N LYS A 40 -1.28 3.66 14.02
CA LYS A 40 -1.25 4.05 15.43
C LYS A 40 -0.02 3.51 16.18
N GLU A 41 0.33 2.24 16.01
CA GLU A 41 1.46 1.64 16.71
C GLU A 41 2.82 2.18 16.23
N LEU A 42 2.93 2.57 14.96
CA LEU A 42 4.12 3.18 14.37
C LEU A 42 4.21 4.67 14.69
N ASP A 43 3.09 5.40 14.61
CA ASP A 43 2.95 6.81 15.00
C ASP A 43 3.36 6.99 16.47
N ARG A 44 2.88 6.10 17.35
CA ARG A 44 3.32 6.05 18.75
C ARG A 44 4.81 5.75 18.91
N ALA A 45 5.36 4.81 18.13
CA ALA A 45 6.79 4.48 18.21
C ALA A 45 7.71 5.65 17.82
N LEU A 46 7.25 6.51 16.91
CA LEU A 46 7.94 7.74 16.50
C LEU A 46 7.84 8.84 17.55
N LEU A 47 6.68 9.00 18.19
CA LEU A 47 6.47 10.00 19.25
C LEU A 47 7.17 9.62 20.58
N GLU A 48 7.44 8.34 20.78
CA GLU A 48 8.19 7.79 21.92
C GLU A 48 9.70 7.65 21.63
N ASP A 49 10.20 8.21 20.52
CA ASP A 49 11.60 8.11 20.05
C ASP A 49 12.18 6.68 20.00
N ARG A 50 11.32 5.66 19.90
CA ARG A 50 11.73 4.25 19.79
C ARG A 50 12.31 3.93 18.41
N VAL A 51 11.96 4.74 17.41
CA VAL A 51 12.35 4.63 16.00
C VAL A 51 12.36 6.02 15.36
N ASP A 52 13.28 6.25 14.43
CA ASP A 52 13.42 7.54 13.73
C ASP A 52 12.49 7.67 12.52
N LEU A 53 12.19 6.55 11.85
CA LEU A 53 11.45 6.52 10.58
C LEU A 53 10.47 5.33 10.52
N ALA A 54 9.20 5.59 10.22
CA ALA A 54 8.23 4.57 9.82
C ALA A 54 8.06 4.50 8.29
N VAL A 55 7.76 3.30 7.75
CA VAL A 55 7.55 3.08 6.30
C VAL A 55 6.15 2.52 6.07
N HIS A 56 5.37 3.19 5.22
CA HIS A 56 3.97 2.82 4.94
C HIS A 56 3.70 2.70 3.43
N SER A 57 2.68 1.91 3.09
CA SER A 57 1.96 2.13 1.83
C SER A 57 1.13 3.40 1.97
N LEU A 58 1.33 4.39 1.09
CA LEU A 58 0.69 5.71 1.21
C LEU A 58 -0.84 5.65 1.17
N LYS A 59 -1.43 4.62 0.53
CA LYS A 59 -2.87 4.33 0.56
C LYS A 59 -3.45 4.07 1.97
N ASP A 60 -2.59 3.69 2.94
CA ASP A 60 -2.97 3.29 4.30
C ASP A 60 -2.65 4.40 5.33
N LEU A 61 -2.09 5.54 4.89
CA LEU A 61 -1.92 6.72 5.72
C LEU A 61 -3.22 7.54 5.77
N PRO A 62 -3.58 8.12 6.95
CA PRO A 62 -4.67 9.08 7.05
C PRO A 62 -4.34 10.38 6.28
N THR A 63 -5.39 11.15 5.95
CA THR A 63 -5.26 12.46 5.28
C THR A 63 -4.66 13.53 6.19
N GLU A 64 -4.94 13.43 7.48
CA GLU A 64 -4.36 14.27 8.54
C GLU A 64 -3.40 13.40 9.36
N LEU A 65 -2.22 13.93 9.68
CA LEU A 65 -1.21 13.23 10.47
C LEU A 65 -1.28 13.72 11.92
N GLU A 66 -1.03 12.82 12.87
CA GLU A 66 -0.91 13.15 14.29
C GLU A 66 0.10 14.29 14.52
N PRO A 67 -0.20 15.26 15.41
CA PRO A 67 0.69 16.37 15.71
C PRO A 67 2.11 15.92 16.08
N GLY A 68 3.12 16.64 15.57
CA GLY A 68 4.53 16.30 15.75
C GLY A 68 5.09 15.33 14.70
N LEU A 69 4.24 14.76 13.82
CA LEU A 69 4.65 13.86 12.74
C LEU A 69 4.35 14.46 11.36
N ALA A 70 5.28 14.28 10.42
CA ALA A 70 5.19 14.85 9.06
C ALA A 70 5.62 13.85 7.99
N LEU A 71 5.08 13.96 6.76
CA LEU A 71 5.46 13.11 5.63
C LEU A 71 6.83 13.53 5.07
N ALA A 72 7.91 12.82 5.41
CA ALA A 72 9.26 13.27 5.07
C ALA A 72 9.67 12.96 3.62
N ALA A 73 9.23 11.84 3.03
CA ALA A 73 9.56 11.47 1.66
C ALA A 73 8.45 10.71 0.92
N VAL A 74 8.46 10.83 -0.41
CA VAL A 74 7.62 10.07 -1.36
C VAL A 74 8.55 9.46 -2.41
N LEU A 75 8.63 8.12 -2.48
CA LEU A 75 9.49 7.45 -3.46
C LEU A 75 8.86 7.38 -4.85
N GLU A 76 9.68 7.18 -5.88
CA GLU A 76 9.27 6.97 -7.29
C GLU A 76 8.16 5.92 -7.41
N ARG A 77 7.05 6.24 -8.07
CA ARG A 77 5.82 5.44 -8.06
C ARG A 77 5.96 4.10 -8.82
N GLU A 78 5.46 3.02 -8.21
CA GLU A 78 5.31 1.70 -8.87
C GLU A 78 3.98 1.61 -9.64
N ASP A 79 3.81 0.60 -10.50
CA ASP A 79 2.57 0.33 -11.24
C ASP A 79 1.30 0.52 -10.37
N PRO A 80 0.47 1.55 -10.65
CA PRO A 80 -0.65 1.91 -9.81
C PRO A 80 -1.89 1.04 -10.04
N ARG A 81 -1.87 0.15 -11.02
CA ARG A 81 -3.05 -0.64 -11.42
C ARG A 81 -3.45 -1.64 -10.35
N ASP A 82 -4.76 -1.89 -10.28
CA ASP A 82 -5.27 -3.10 -9.66
C ASP A 82 -4.99 -4.29 -10.60
N ALA A 83 -4.76 -5.47 -10.03
CA ALA A 83 -4.45 -6.70 -10.76
C ALA A 83 -5.46 -7.79 -10.41
N LEU A 84 -6.03 -8.42 -11.44
CA LEU A 84 -6.77 -9.66 -11.29
C LEU A 84 -5.77 -10.82 -11.19
N VAL A 85 -6.04 -11.73 -10.26
CA VAL A 85 -5.35 -13.02 -10.15
C VAL A 85 -6.45 -14.08 -10.12
N GLY A 86 -6.62 -14.80 -11.22
CA GLY A 86 -7.57 -15.90 -11.39
C GLY A 86 -6.85 -17.23 -11.54
N ARG A 87 -7.52 -18.33 -11.17
CA ARG A 87 -6.94 -19.69 -11.30
C ARG A 87 -6.70 -20.08 -12.76
N ASP A 88 -7.65 -19.73 -13.64
CA ASP A 88 -7.74 -20.28 -15.00
C ASP A 88 -7.24 -19.30 -16.08
N GLY A 89 -6.46 -18.27 -15.71
CA GLY A 89 -5.92 -17.28 -16.67
C GLY A 89 -6.95 -16.37 -17.36
N ARG A 90 -8.23 -16.42 -16.96
CA ARG A 90 -9.32 -15.63 -17.57
C ARG A 90 -9.35 -14.18 -17.06
N ALA A 91 -9.46 -13.24 -17.99
CA ALA A 91 -9.72 -11.81 -17.69
C ALA A 91 -11.11 -11.60 -17.06
N LEU A 92 -11.28 -10.49 -16.33
CA LEU A 92 -12.48 -10.16 -15.56
C LEU A 92 -13.75 -10.17 -16.43
N THR A 93 -13.65 -9.68 -17.66
CA THR A 93 -14.76 -9.60 -18.62
C THR A 93 -15.26 -10.97 -19.07
N VAL A 94 -14.39 -11.99 -19.09
CA VAL A 94 -14.69 -13.36 -19.57
C VAL A 94 -14.76 -14.41 -18.45
N LEU A 95 -14.81 -13.98 -17.19
CA LEU A 95 -15.16 -14.87 -16.08
C LEU A 95 -16.60 -15.42 -16.25
N PRO A 96 -16.88 -16.69 -15.89
CA PRO A 96 -18.22 -17.25 -15.92
C PRO A 96 -19.26 -16.40 -15.17
N ALA A 97 -20.53 -16.50 -15.56
CA ALA A 97 -21.62 -15.85 -14.85
C ALA A 97 -21.67 -16.35 -13.39
N GLY A 98 -21.81 -15.43 -12.42
CA GLY A 98 -21.84 -15.80 -11.01
C GLY A 98 -20.48 -16.15 -10.39
N ALA A 99 -19.36 -15.98 -11.11
CA ALA A 99 -18.03 -16.29 -10.58
C ALA A 99 -17.71 -15.52 -9.29
N ARG A 100 -16.96 -16.15 -8.39
CA ARG A 100 -16.68 -15.66 -7.03
C ARG A 100 -15.41 -14.82 -7.03
N VAL A 101 -15.54 -13.50 -6.84
CA VAL A 101 -14.38 -12.58 -6.87
C VAL A 101 -14.08 -12.02 -5.48
N GLY A 102 -12.85 -12.24 -5.00
CA GLY A 102 -12.41 -11.85 -3.67
C GLY A 102 -11.83 -10.43 -3.59
N THR A 103 -12.49 -9.54 -2.84
CA THR A 103 -11.95 -8.23 -2.44
C THR A 103 -12.76 -7.56 -1.32
N SER A 104 -12.10 -7.19 -0.21
CA SER A 104 -12.67 -6.33 0.85
C SER A 104 -12.61 -4.81 0.57
N SER A 105 -12.10 -4.38 -0.59
CA SER A 105 -12.06 -2.96 -0.94
C SER A 105 -13.37 -2.50 -1.56
N LEU A 106 -14.10 -1.61 -0.88
CA LEU A 106 -15.35 -1.01 -1.41
C LEU A 106 -15.14 -0.37 -2.79
N ARG A 107 -14.01 0.32 -3.03
CA ARG A 107 -13.65 0.89 -4.33
C ARG A 107 -13.66 -0.17 -5.44
N ARG A 108 -12.94 -1.29 -5.22
CA ARG A 108 -12.87 -2.40 -6.19
C ARG A 108 -14.23 -3.07 -6.36
N ARG A 109 -14.96 -3.30 -5.27
CA ARG A 109 -16.32 -3.88 -5.30
C ARG A 109 -17.26 -3.04 -6.18
N ALA A 110 -17.24 -1.71 -6.05
CA ALA A 110 -18.06 -0.80 -6.86
C ALA A 110 -17.69 -0.84 -8.35
N PHE A 111 -16.39 -0.86 -8.71
CA PHE A 111 -15.96 -0.98 -10.11
C PHE A 111 -16.33 -2.34 -10.72
N ILE A 112 -16.16 -3.45 -9.99
CA ILE A 112 -16.60 -4.77 -10.46
C ILE A 112 -18.11 -4.79 -10.68
N ALA A 113 -18.90 -4.38 -9.69
CA ALA A 113 -20.36 -4.41 -9.77
C ALA A 113 -20.93 -3.55 -10.92
N ARG A 114 -20.23 -2.48 -11.30
CA ARG A 114 -20.58 -1.66 -12.48
C ARG A 114 -20.32 -2.37 -13.81
N LEU A 115 -19.23 -3.12 -13.93
CA LEU A 115 -18.81 -3.76 -15.18
C LEU A 115 -19.43 -5.16 -15.38
N ARG A 116 -19.60 -5.88 -14.26
CA ARG A 116 -20.07 -7.27 -14.18
C ARG A 116 -20.98 -7.43 -12.95
N PRO A 117 -22.24 -6.95 -13.02
CA PRO A 117 -23.17 -7.00 -11.89
C PRO A 117 -23.57 -8.42 -11.47
N ASP A 118 -23.29 -9.43 -12.31
CA ASP A 118 -23.53 -10.85 -12.06
C ASP A 118 -22.47 -11.51 -11.15
N ILE A 119 -21.35 -10.83 -10.86
CA ILE A 119 -20.21 -11.41 -10.12
C ILE A 119 -20.49 -11.47 -8.61
N GLN A 120 -20.23 -12.64 -8.01
CA GLN A 120 -20.35 -12.84 -6.56
C GLN A 120 -19.15 -12.25 -5.81
N LEU A 121 -19.29 -11.00 -5.37
CA LEU A 121 -18.26 -10.28 -4.61
C LEU A 121 -18.14 -10.75 -3.15
N ARG A 122 -17.06 -11.47 -2.84
CA ARG A 122 -16.77 -12.04 -1.51
C ARG A 122 -15.66 -11.27 -0.79
N GLU A 123 -15.76 -11.16 0.53
CA GLU A 123 -14.73 -10.53 1.37
C GLU A 123 -13.42 -11.31 1.34
N LEU A 124 -12.27 -10.61 1.38
CA LEU A 124 -10.95 -11.23 1.29
C LEU A 124 -9.91 -10.47 2.13
N ARG A 125 -9.43 -11.14 3.18
CA ARG A 125 -8.49 -10.62 4.19
C ARG A 125 -7.22 -11.48 4.30
N GLY A 126 -6.30 -11.09 5.18
CA GLY A 126 -4.94 -11.62 5.28
C GLY A 126 -3.92 -10.81 4.47
N ASN A 127 -2.65 -11.22 4.52
CA ASN A 127 -1.56 -10.68 3.69
C ASN A 127 -1.65 -11.21 2.23
N VAL A 128 -0.71 -10.88 1.35
CA VAL A 128 -0.77 -11.36 -0.06
C VAL A 128 -0.62 -12.89 -0.17
N PRO A 129 0.36 -13.55 0.49
CA PRO A 129 0.44 -15.02 0.54
C PRO A 129 -0.88 -15.71 0.94
N THR A 130 -1.46 -15.36 2.09
CA THR A 130 -2.72 -15.97 2.57
C THR A 130 -3.88 -15.78 1.59
N ARG A 131 -3.93 -14.66 0.86
CA ARG A 131 -4.96 -14.45 -0.17
C ARG A 131 -4.76 -15.34 -1.40
N LEU A 132 -3.51 -15.58 -1.80
CA LEU A 132 -3.18 -16.49 -2.89
C LEU A 132 -3.47 -17.94 -2.49
N GLU A 133 -3.08 -18.38 -1.30
CA GLU A 133 -3.41 -19.71 -0.77
C GLU A 133 -4.92 -19.99 -0.81
N ARG A 134 -5.76 -19.00 -0.45
CA ARG A 134 -7.21 -19.13 -0.53
C ARG A 134 -7.75 -19.14 -1.97
N LEU A 135 -7.07 -18.50 -2.92
CA LEU A 135 -7.39 -18.63 -4.35
C LEU A 135 -7.09 -20.06 -4.82
N GLU A 136 -5.91 -20.61 -4.51
CA GLU A 136 -5.52 -21.97 -4.90
C GLU A 136 -6.45 -23.03 -4.33
N ARG A 137 -6.89 -22.85 -3.06
CA ARG A 137 -7.88 -23.74 -2.42
C ARG A 137 -9.27 -23.71 -3.05
N GLY A 138 -9.54 -22.75 -3.94
CA GLY A 138 -10.83 -22.63 -4.62
C GLY A 138 -11.91 -21.87 -3.84
N ASP A 139 -11.56 -21.14 -2.78
CA ASP A 139 -12.50 -20.23 -2.07
C ASP A 139 -13.10 -19.18 -3.03
N TYR A 140 -12.30 -18.74 -4.00
CA TYR A 140 -12.60 -17.73 -5.02
C TYR A 140 -12.17 -18.24 -6.40
N ASP A 141 -12.83 -17.75 -7.45
CA ASP A 141 -12.46 -18.02 -8.85
C ASP A 141 -11.43 -16.99 -9.37
N ALA A 142 -11.49 -15.77 -8.83
CA ALA A 142 -10.43 -14.78 -8.94
C ALA A 142 -10.37 -13.87 -7.70
N ILE A 143 -9.25 -13.17 -7.50
CA ILE A 143 -9.08 -12.15 -6.47
C ILE A 143 -8.50 -10.87 -7.09
N VAL A 144 -8.76 -9.72 -6.48
CA VAL A 144 -8.18 -8.44 -6.93
C VAL A 144 -7.16 -7.93 -5.92
N LEU A 145 -5.92 -7.76 -6.38
CA LEU A 145 -4.76 -7.27 -5.62
C LEU A 145 -4.22 -5.97 -6.25
N ALA A 146 -3.16 -5.39 -5.67
CA ALA A 146 -2.46 -4.26 -6.30
C ALA A 146 -1.25 -4.78 -7.08
N ALA A 147 -1.06 -4.36 -8.33
CA ALA A 147 0.04 -4.82 -9.18
C ALA A 147 1.42 -4.58 -8.53
N ALA A 148 1.63 -3.37 -7.98
CA ALA A 148 2.81 -3.03 -7.19
C ALA A 148 3.07 -3.94 -5.97
N GLY A 149 2.02 -4.53 -5.38
CA GLY A 149 2.16 -5.47 -4.26
C GLY A 149 2.72 -6.82 -4.71
N LEU A 150 2.19 -7.35 -5.82
CA LEU A 150 2.66 -8.62 -6.41
C LEU A 150 4.09 -8.49 -6.93
N LYS A 151 4.39 -7.42 -7.68
CA LYS A 151 5.74 -7.17 -8.23
C LYS A 151 6.82 -7.08 -7.15
N ARG A 152 6.55 -6.38 -6.03
CA ARG A 152 7.49 -6.28 -4.88
C ARG A 152 7.78 -7.61 -4.18
N LEU A 153 6.90 -8.59 -4.32
CA LEU A 153 7.06 -9.94 -3.77
C LEU A 153 7.64 -10.94 -4.79
N GLY A 154 7.98 -10.50 -6.01
CA GLY A 154 8.40 -11.40 -7.10
C GLY A 154 7.25 -12.20 -7.73
N LEU A 155 6.00 -11.85 -7.41
CA LEU A 155 4.78 -12.58 -7.81
C LEU A 155 4.12 -11.97 -9.06
N GLU A 156 4.88 -11.26 -9.89
CA GLU A 156 4.35 -10.59 -11.09
C GLU A 156 3.81 -11.57 -12.14
N SER A 157 4.37 -12.80 -12.20
CA SER A 157 3.87 -13.91 -13.01
C SER A 157 2.50 -14.44 -12.60
N ARG A 158 2.02 -14.12 -11.38
CA ARG A 158 0.65 -14.47 -10.93
C ARG A 158 -0.42 -13.51 -11.46
N ILE A 159 -0.05 -12.40 -12.10
CA ILE A 159 -1.02 -11.42 -12.62
C ILE A 159 -1.67 -11.98 -13.89
N THR A 160 -2.96 -12.30 -13.79
CA THR A 160 -3.79 -12.68 -14.93
C THR A 160 -4.09 -11.48 -15.82
N GLU A 161 -4.44 -10.34 -15.21
CA GLU A 161 -4.82 -9.12 -15.91
C GLU A 161 -4.41 -7.90 -15.07
N ARG A 162 -3.89 -6.86 -15.71
CA ARG A 162 -3.74 -5.53 -15.08
C ARG A 162 -4.93 -4.70 -15.52
N LEU A 163 -5.81 -4.37 -14.58
CA LEU A 163 -7.08 -3.70 -14.85
C LEU A 163 -6.82 -2.26 -15.32
N ASP A 164 -7.51 -1.85 -16.39
CA ASP A 164 -7.31 -0.53 -16.99
C ASP A 164 -7.75 0.58 -16.02
N PRO A 165 -6.91 1.60 -15.73
CA PRO A 165 -7.30 2.76 -14.93
C PRO A 165 -8.54 3.51 -15.42
N ALA A 166 -8.92 3.36 -16.70
CA ALA A 166 -10.15 3.92 -17.24
C ALA A 166 -11.39 3.36 -16.53
N ASP A 167 -11.44 2.04 -16.35
CA ASP A 167 -12.56 1.32 -15.73
C ASP A 167 -12.33 1.05 -14.24
N PHE A 168 -11.06 0.94 -13.83
CA PHE A 168 -10.60 0.71 -12.46
C PHE A 168 -9.69 1.86 -11.99
N SER A 169 -10.29 3.03 -11.74
CA SER A 169 -9.53 4.16 -11.17
C SER A 169 -8.89 3.75 -9.83
N ALA A 170 -7.57 3.89 -9.75
CA ALA A 170 -6.81 3.62 -8.53
C ALA A 170 -7.17 4.60 -7.38
N SER A 171 -7.65 5.80 -7.73
CA SER A 171 -8.17 6.81 -6.81
C SER A 171 -9.71 6.74 -6.71
N GLY A 172 -10.24 6.77 -5.48
CA GLY A 172 -11.66 6.59 -5.20
C GLY A 172 -12.59 7.77 -5.53
N LEU A 173 -12.10 8.86 -6.14
CA LEU A 173 -12.98 9.91 -6.65
C LEU A 173 -13.63 9.44 -7.96
N ALA A 174 -14.94 9.23 -7.90
CA ALA A 174 -15.76 8.93 -9.07
C ALA A 174 -15.77 10.10 -10.08
N ARG A 175 -16.02 9.78 -11.36
CA ARG A 175 -15.90 10.67 -12.52
C ARG A 175 -17.03 11.72 -12.63
N HIS A 176 -17.29 12.50 -11.58
CA HIS A 176 -18.25 13.61 -11.60
C HIS A 176 -17.69 14.90 -10.97
N ASP A 177 -16.66 15.48 -11.60
CA ASP A 177 -16.71 16.91 -11.94
C ASP A 177 -15.80 17.22 -13.15
N ARG A 178 -16.30 18.03 -14.08
CA ARG A 178 -15.54 18.58 -15.21
C ARG A 178 -15.15 20.03 -14.89
N ARG A 179 -14.15 20.21 -14.00
CA ARG A 179 -13.20 21.37 -13.94
C ARG A 179 -12.29 21.27 -12.70
N VAL A 180 -11.16 20.58 -12.80
CA VAL A 180 -10.04 20.76 -11.85
C VAL A 180 -8.73 20.86 -12.64
N HIS A 181 -7.90 21.85 -12.30
CA HIS A 181 -6.66 22.16 -13.01
C HIS A 181 -5.62 21.02 -12.96
N PRO A 182 -4.72 20.93 -13.97
CA PRO A 182 -3.78 19.82 -14.12
C PRO A 182 -2.55 19.90 -13.20
N ARG A 183 -2.76 19.87 -11.88
CA ARG A 183 -1.67 19.72 -10.87
C ARG A 183 -1.99 18.74 -9.73
N GLY A 184 -2.72 17.67 -10.03
CA GLY A 184 -3.00 16.58 -9.07
C GLY A 184 -1.87 15.54 -8.95
N ARG A 185 -0.81 15.81 -8.17
CA ARG A 185 0.18 14.77 -7.78
C ARG A 185 -0.40 13.82 -6.71
N CYS A 186 -1.35 12.96 -7.11
CA CYS A 186 -1.86 11.90 -6.25
C CYS A 186 -0.85 10.72 -6.24
N GLY A 187 0.09 10.72 -5.29
CA GLY A 187 1.22 9.78 -5.22
C GLY A 187 0.87 8.39 -4.68
N ASN A 188 1.81 7.44 -4.78
CA ASN A 188 1.70 6.17 -4.03
C ASN A 188 3.06 5.50 -3.74
N ARG A 189 3.73 6.00 -2.69
CA ARG A 189 4.87 5.44 -1.93
C ARG A 189 5.24 6.54 -0.94
N ALA A 190 5.29 6.29 0.37
CA ALA A 190 5.81 7.28 1.30
C ALA A 190 6.69 6.64 2.37
N LEU A 191 7.72 7.36 2.77
CA LEU A 191 8.79 6.89 3.63
C LEU A 191 9.08 7.97 4.66
N ALA A 192 9.27 7.54 5.90
CA ALA A 192 9.47 8.37 7.08
C ALA A 192 8.29 9.30 7.39
N ARG A 193 7.59 9.01 8.48
CA ARG A 193 7.32 10.07 9.45
C ARG A 193 8.61 10.28 10.25
N ALA A 194 8.99 11.53 10.50
CA ALA A 194 10.15 11.88 11.31
C ALA A 194 9.70 12.79 12.44
N ALA A 195 9.95 12.39 13.69
CA ALA A 195 9.90 13.28 14.83
C ALA A 195 11.23 14.06 14.87
N ARG A 196 11.16 15.39 14.81
CA ARG A 196 12.27 16.27 15.22
C ARG A 196 11.69 17.48 15.95
N SER A 197 11.49 17.33 17.25
CA SER A 197 11.39 18.49 18.12
C SER A 197 12.81 18.96 18.46
N ARG A 198 13.12 20.22 18.12
CA ARG A 198 14.33 21.02 18.44
C ARG A 198 15.45 21.07 17.38
N ARG A 199 15.37 22.16 16.59
CA ARG A 199 16.42 23.07 16.07
C ARG A 199 17.57 22.48 15.22
N ASP A 200 18.02 23.33 14.30
CA ASP A 200 19.28 23.26 13.52
C ASP A 200 19.41 22.16 12.45
N ALA A 201 18.74 22.40 11.31
CA ALA A 201 19.13 21.88 9.99
C ALA A 201 18.86 22.86 8.83
N ALA A 202 18.64 24.14 9.12
CA ALA A 202 18.37 25.19 8.13
C ALA A 202 19.66 25.78 7.53
N ARG A 203 20.65 24.92 7.21
CA ARG A 203 21.93 25.35 6.62
C ARG A 203 22.71 24.20 5.95
N ASP A 204 22.15 23.62 4.90
CA ASP A 204 22.82 23.61 3.59
C ASP A 204 21.99 22.87 2.54
N GLY A 205 21.63 23.57 1.47
CA GLY A 205 21.13 22.95 0.25
C GLY A 205 22.26 22.86 -0.78
N ARG A 206 22.58 21.65 -1.26
CA ARG A 206 23.24 21.44 -2.57
C ARG A 206 23.25 19.97 -3.04
N ARG A 207 22.41 19.71 -4.06
CA ARG A 207 22.64 18.85 -5.25
C ARG A 207 22.90 17.32 -5.11
N THR A 208 22.55 16.63 -6.21
CA THR A 208 22.81 15.21 -6.55
C THR A 208 22.02 14.17 -5.73
N GLY A 209 21.61 13.01 -6.27
CA GLY A 209 21.62 12.54 -7.66
C GLY A 209 21.67 11.01 -7.78
N ALA A 210 20.70 10.40 -8.48
CA ALA A 210 20.68 9.05 -9.05
C ALA A 210 20.62 7.76 -8.15
N ALA A 211 19.58 6.96 -8.43
CA ALA A 211 19.58 5.52 -8.78
C ALA A 211 19.87 4.35 -7.80
N ALA A 212 19.09 3.26 -8.03
CA ALA A 212 19.41 1.81 -7.92
C ALA A 212 18.75 0.95 -6.80
N ALA A 213 18.79 -0.38 -6.99
CA ALA A 213 17.85 -1.38 -6.45
C ALA A 213 18.60 -2.56 -5.73
N HIS A 214 18.02 -3.68 -5.23
CA HIS A 214 16.66 -4.23 -5.42
C HIS A 214 16.01 -4.82 -4.12
N PRO A 215 15.63 -6.12 -3.87
CA PRO A 215 14.48 -6.42 -2.99
C PRO A 215 14.76 -7.21 -1.69
N GLY A 216 13.75 -7.24 -0.80
CA GLY A 216 13.63 -8.21 0.30
C GLY A 216 12.73 -7.75 1.46
N GLY A 217 11.59 -8.45 1.66
CA GLY A 217 10.75 -8.37 2.87
C GLY A 217 9.73 -7.22 2.95
N LEU A 218 8.45 -7.57 3.15
CA LEU A 218 7.37 -6.62 3.49
C LEU A 218 6.63 -7.06 4.76
N SER A 219 7.17 -6.66 5.90
CA SER A 219 6.42 -6.42 7.14
C SER A 219 6.59 -4.95 7.53
N GLY A 220 5.63 -4.41 8.28
CA GLY A 220 5.73 -3.06 8.84
C GLY A 220 6.99 -2.94 9.70
N SER A 221 7.96 -2.18 9.21
CA SER A 221 9.23 -1.97 9.91
C SER A 221 9.51 -0.49 10.01
N ALA A 222 9.82 -0.07 11.23
CA ALA A 222 10.40 1.22 11.50
C ALA A 222 11.92 1.05 11.74
N ARG A 223 12.67 2.13 11.71
CA ARG A 223 14.14 2.09 11.68
C ARG A 223 14.74 2.99 12.73
N ARG A 224 15.85 2.54 13.32
CA ARG A 224 16.70 3.34 14.19
C ARG A 224 18.00 3.68 13.46
N ALA A 225 18.43 4.94 13.55
CA ALA A 225 19.71 5.43 13.06
C ALA A 225 20.60 5.77 14.26
N GLY A 226 21.70 5.04 14.42
CA GLY A 226 22.67 5.35 15.46
C GLY A 226 23.37 6.69 15.19
N ALA A 227 23.37 7.57 16.18
CA ALA A 227 24.39 8.63 16.28
C ALA A 227 25.76 7.99 16.61
N PRO A 228 26.88 8.62 16.22
CA PRO A 228 28.23 8.14 16.53
C PRO A 228 28.55 8.17 18.03
#